data_AF-A0A849T7U8-F1
#
_entry.id   AF-A0A849T7U8-F1
#
_cell.length_a   1.000
_cell.length_b   1.000
_cell.length_c   1.000
_cell.angle_alpha   90.00
_cell.angle_beta   90.00
_cell.angle_gamma   90.00
#
_symmetry.space_group_name_H-M   'P 1'
#
loop_
_entity.id
_entity.type
_entity.pdbx_description
1 polymer ?
#
loop_
_entity_poly.entity_id
_entity_poly.type
_entity_poly.pdbx_seq_one_letter_code
_entity_poly.pdbx_strand_id
1 'polypeptide(L)'
;MTLSPSAYTCDSNGNSGFLPENNLSIPVGDKMAGNMTEARFLEIVGKVEAIYSPIIKDMGATLKMNNDWKSTTVNASAQQTGSSWQVNMYGGLARHKLTTDDGFMMVVCHELGHHIGGAPRYNRNTDWASNEGQADYFASL
;
A
#
# COMPACT_ATOMS: atom_id res chain seq x y z
N MET A 1 -10.98 23.34 13.66
CA MET A 1 -10.53 22.35 12.67
C MET A 1 -9.65 21.35 13.39
N THR A 2 -10.22 20.24 13.84
CA THR A 2 -9.45 19.13 14.40
C THR A 2 -8.76 18.41 13.25
N LEU A 3 -7.45 18.56 13.15
CA LEU A 3 -6.61 17.74 12.27
C LEU A 3 -6.80 16.29 12.72
N SER A 4 -7.46 15.48 11.90
CA SER A 4 -7.49 14.03 12.13
C SER A 4 -6.06 13.53 11.94
N PRO A 5 -5.46 12.86 12.93
CA PRO A 5 -4.13 12.31 12.77
C PRO A 5 -4.17 11.23 11.68
N SER A 6 -3.29 11.39 10.70
CA SER A 6 -2.97 10.39 9.69
C SER A 6 -2.48 9.10 10.38
N ALA A 7 -3.33 8.08 10.46
CA ALA A 7 -2.98 6.74 10.93
C ALA A 7 -2.61 5.85 9.73
N TYR A 8 -1.47 5.15 9.80
CA TYR A 8 -1.14 4.04 8.91
C TYR A 8 -1.82 2.77 9.45
N THR A 9 -1.74 1.60 8.80
CA THR A 9 -2.51 0.43 9.26
C THR A 9 -1.78 -0.89 9.34
N CYS A 10 -0.55 -0.99 8.88
CA CYS A 10 0.11 -2.28 8.76
C CYS A 10 0.58 -2.87 10.11
N ASP A 11 0.25 -2.21 11.23
CA ASP A 11 0.30 -2.80 12.57
C ASP A 11 -0.95 -2.47 13.39
N SER A 12 -1.09 -3.18 14.51
CA SER A 12 -2.22 -3.03 15.44
C SER A 12 -2.32 -1.66 16.10
N ASN A 13 -1.28 -0.83 16.03
CA ASN A 13 -1.27 0.53 16.52
C ASN A 13 -1.48 1.57 15.41
N GLY A 14 -1.52 1.14 14.15
CA GLY A 14 -1.61 1.98 12.98
C GLY A 14 -0.38 2.85 12.71
N ASN A 15 0.82 2.39 13.04
CA ASN A 15 2.02 3.22 13.01
C ASN A 15 3.10 2.77 12.01
N SER A 16 2.97 1.59 11.41
CA SER A 16 3.96 1.05 10.46
C SER A 16 3.37 0.75 9.08
N GLY A 17 4.25 0.29 8.18
CA GLY A 17 3.94 -0.12 6.81
C GLY A 17 4.03 -1.64 6.63
N PHE A 18 3.72 -2.12 5.42
CA PHE A 18 3.70 -3.54 5.01
C PHE A 18 4.80 -4.42 5.63
N LEU A 19 6.06 -3.96 5.51
CA LEU A 19 7.21 -4.65 6.07
C LEU A 19 7.48 -4.19 7.50
N PRO A 20 7.97 -5.08 8.38
CA PRO A 20 8.50 -4.70 9.67
C PRO A 20 9.52 -3.58 9.54
N GLU A 21 9.68 -2.81 10.63
CA GLU A 21 10.71 -1.77 10.71
C GLU A 21 12.06 -2.31 10.25
N ASN A 22 12.65 -1.60 9.29
CA ASN A 22 13.88 -2.02 8.66
C ASN A 22 14.70 -0.79 8.24
N ASN A 23 16.01 -0.99 8.13
CA ASN A 23 16.97 0.04 7.73
C ASN A 23 17.39 -0.09 6.26
N LEU A 24 16.59 -0.78 5.44
CA LEU A 24 16.90 -0.94 4.01
C LEU A 24 16.56 0.35 3.27
N SER A 25 17.39 0.69 2.28
CA SER A 25 17.22 1.87 1.46
C SER A 25 17.76 1.57 0.06
N ILE A 26 16.90 1.65 -0.96
CA ILE A 26 17.25 1.29 -2.34
C ILE A 26 16.99 2.48 -3.26
N PRO A 27 18.01 3.31 -3.53
CA PRO A 27 17.87 4.48 -4.37
C PRO A 27 17.69 4.12 -5.84
N VAL A 28 17.23 5.10 -6.63
CA VAL A 28 17.24 4.99 -8.09
C VAL A 28 18.67 4.84 -8.58
N GLY A 29 18.92 3.86 -9.44
CA GLY A 29 20.26 3.59 -10.00
C GLY A 29 21.18 2.74 -9.11
N ASP A 30 20.66 2.16 -8.02
CA ASP A 30 21.41 1.16 -7.25
C ASP A 30 21.79 -0.03 -8.15
N LYS A 31 23.08 -0.40 -8.16
CA LYS A 31 23.62 -1.48 -9.01
C LYS A 31 23.11 -2.87 -8.59
N MET A 32 22.61 -3.01 -7.37
CA MET A 32 22.06 -4.24 -6.80
C MET A 32 20.53 -4.23 -6.78
N ALA A 33 19.89 -3.21 -7.37
CA ALA A 33 18.44 -3.18 -7.53
C ALA A 33 17.94 -4.33 -8.42
N GLY A 34 16.68 -4.72 -8.20
CA GLY A 34 15.96 -5.62 -9.09
C GLY A 34 15.64 -4.99 -10.44
N ASN A 35 14.92 -5.75 -11.27
CA ASN A 35 14.65 -5.38 -12.67
C ASN A 35 13.41 -4.47 -12.85
N MET A 36 12.73 -4.08 -11.76
CA MET A 36 11.57 -3.22 -11.82
C MET A 36 11.94 -1.84 -12.40
N THR A 37 11.15 -1.37 -13.36
CA THR A 37 11.28 -0.03 -13.95
C THR A 37 10.16 0.88 -13.46
N GLU A 38 10.34 2.20 -13.55
CA GLU A 38 9.28 3.17 -13.21
C GLU A 38 8.02 2.95 -14.05
N ALA A 39 8.20 2.69 -15.36
CA ALA A 39 7.10 2.41 -16.26
C ALA A 39 6.32 1.16 -15.81
N ARG A 40 7.01 0.09 -15.41
CA ARG A 40 6.37 -1.14 -14.95
C ARG A 40 5.71 -0.98 -13.58
N PHE A 41 6.35 -0.26 -12.67
CA PHE A 41 5.79 0.12 -11.37
C PHE A 41 4.46 0.87 -11.54
N LEU A 42 4.43 1.90 -12.40
CA LEU A 42 3.23 2.68 -12.69
C LEU A 42 2.16 1.84 -13.42
N GLU A 43 2.58 0.95 -14.32
CA GLU A 43 1.67 0.04 -15.02
C GLU A 43 0.95 -0.90 -14.04
N ILE A 44 1.67 -1.53 -13.11
CA ILE A 44 1.08 -2.44 -12.12
C ILE A 44 0.12 -1.70 -11.21
N VAL A 45 0.54 -0.56 -10.64
CA VAL A 45 -0.35 0.25 -9.78
C VAL A 45 -1.58 0.72 -10.55
N GLY A 46 -1.39 1.22 -11.77
CA GLY A 46 -2.49 1.73 -12.60
C GLY A 46 -3.52 0.66 -12.96
N LYS A 47 -3.12 -0.61 -13.11
CA LYS A 47 -4.06 -1.72 -13.31
C LYS A 47 -4.98 -1.92 -12.12
N VAL A 48 -4.42 -1.94 -10.91
CA VAL A 48 -5.21 -2.07 -9.67
C VAL A 48 -6.11 -0.85 -9.48
N GLU A 49 -5.56 0.35 -9.65
CA GLU A 49 -6.31 1.60 -9.52
C GLU A 49 -7.52 1.65 -10.47
N ALA A 50 -7.33 1.27 -11.73
CA ALA A 50 -8.41 1.27 -12.73
C ALA A 50 -9.58 0.35 -12.36
N ILE A 51 -9.31 -0.78 -11.72
CA ILE A 51 -10.32 -1.75 -11.30
C ILE A 51 -11.07 -1.25 -10.06
N TYR A 52 -10.34 -0.75 -9.06
CA TYR A 52 -10.91 -0.51 -7.73
C TYR A 52 -11.34 0.92 -7.46
N SER A 53 -10.87 1.91 -8.24
CA SER A 53 -11.35 3.28 -8.15
C SER A 53 -12.88 3.41 -8.23
N PRO A 54 -13.60 2.79 -9.19
CA PRO A 54 -15.06 2.87 -9.22
C PRO A 54 -15.72 2.20 -8.00
N ILE A 55 -15.17 1.08 -7.52
CA ILE A 55 -15.69 0.36 -6.36
C ILE A 55 -15.59 1.23 -5.11
N ILE A 56 -14.42 1.83 -4.86
CA ILE A 56 -14.21 2.73 -3.71
C ILE A 56 -15.06 4.00 -3.83
N LYS A 57 -15.30 4.48 -5.05
CA LYS A 57 -16.22 5.59 -5.30
C LYS A 57 -17.65 5.26 -4.92
N ASP A 58 -18.13 4.06 -5.25
CA ASP A 58 -19.47 3.60 -4.86
C ASP A 58 -19.60 3.40 -3.35
N MET A 59 -18.49 3.21 -2.64
CA MET A 59 -18.41 3.20 -1.17
C MET A 59 -18.37 4.62 -0.55
N GLY A 60 -18.44 5.68 -1.36
CA GLY A 60 -18.43 7.08 -0.91
C GLY A 60 -17.05 7.66 -0.63
N ALA A 61 -15.99 7.01 -1.12
CA ALA A 61 -14.61 7.44 -0.95
C ALA A 61 -13.91 7.74 -2.29
N THR A 62 -12.68 8.23 -2.26
CA THR A 62 -11.83 8.40 -3.43
C THR A 62 -10.54 7.64 -3.17
N LEU A 63 -10.22 6.69 -4.06
CA LEU A 63 -8.93 6.01 -4.05
C LEU A 63 -7.85 6.97 -4.54
N LYS A 64 -6.75 7.05 -3.80
CA LYS A 64 -5.58 7.86 -4.15
C LYS A 64 -4.33 7.00 -4.07
N MET A 65 -3.74 6.72 -5.23
CA MET A 65 -2.47 6.00 -5.31
C MET A 65 -1.30 6.99 -5.21
N ASN A 66 -0.55 6.94 -4.11
CA ASN A 66 0.66 7.73 -3.90
C ASN A 66 1.87 6.93 -4.41
N ASN A 67 2.24 7.20 -5.66
CA ASN A 67 3.22 6.45 -6.44
C ASN A 67 4.62 7.09 -6.37
N ASP A 68 5.31 6.95 -5.23
CA ASP A 68 6.62 7.59 -5.02
C ASP A 68 7.78 6.71 -5.50
N TRP A 69 7.97 6.67 -6.82
CA TRP A 69 9.07 5.95 -7.43
C TRP A 69 10.45 6.41 -6.90
N LYS A 70 10.65 7.68 -6.57
CA LYS A 70 11.97 8.18 -6.16
C LYS A 70 12.30 7.87 -4.71
N SER A 71 11.30 7.59 -3.88
CA SER A 71 11.50 7.14 -2.49
C SER A 71 12.43 5.94 -2.43
N THR A 72 13.41 5.99 -1.52
CA THR A 72 14.34 4.89 -1.27
C THR A 72 13.79 3.88 -0.26
N THR A 73 12.64 4.18 0.36
CA THR A 73 12.01 3.38 1.40
C THR A 73 11.60 2.00 0.90
N VAL A 74 12.00 0.96 1.65
CA VAL A 74 11.60 -0.43 1.41
C VAL A 74 10.37 -0.74 2.27
N ASN A 75 9.22 -0.20 1.84
CA ASN A 75 7.93 -0.45 2.47
C ASN A 75 6.75 -0.06 1.55
N ALA A 76 5.52 -0.25 2.02
CA ALA A 76 4.27 0.31 1.50
C ALA A 76 3.35 0.63 2.69
N SER A 77 2.24 1.37 2.49
CA SER A 77 1.25 1.56 3.56
C SER A 77 -0.12 2.01 3.05
N ALA A 78 -1.16 1.75 3.84
CA ALA A 78 -2.50 2.26 3.63
C ALA A 78 -2.89 3.29 4.70
N GLN A 79 -3.72 4.25 4.31
CA GLN A 79 -4.20 5.31 5.19
C GLN A 79 -5.54 5.87 4.71
N GLN A 80 -6.45 6.15 5.64
CA GLN A 80 -7.65 6.95 5.35
C GLN A 80 -7.53 8.35 5.96
N THR A 81 -7.96 9.35 5.21
CA THR A 81 -8.12 10.73 5.70
C THR A 81 -9.46 11.25 5.19
N GLY A 82 -10.48 11.19 6.05
CA GLY A 82 -11.86 11.42 5.64
C GLY A 82 -12.28 10.42 4.55
N SER A 83 -12.81 10.92 3.43
CA SER A 83 -13.15 10.11 2.26
C SER A 83 -11.98 9.84 1.31
N SER A 84 -10.77 10.30 1.61
CA SER A 84 -9.58 9.98 0.81
C SER A 84 -8.93 8.71 1.34
N TRP A 85 -8.99 7.62 0.57
CA TRP A 85 -8.39 6.33 0.90
C TRP A 85 -7.10 6.19 0.09
N GLN A 86 -5.98 6.11 0.79
CA GLN A 86 -4.64 6.26 0.22
C GLN A 86 -3.88 4.96 0.32
N VAL A 87 -3.32 4.54 -0.81
CA VAL A 87 -2.30 3.49 -0.87
C VAL A 87 -0.97 4.13 -1.26
N ASN A 88 0.05 3.93 -0.43
CA ASN A 88 1.38 4.49 -0.61
C ASN A 88 2.33 3.40 -1.08
N MET A 89 2.82 3.54 -2.32
CA MET A 89 3.80 2.62 -2.90
C MET A 89 5.14 3.33 -3.04
N TYR A 90 6.17 2.80 -2.38
CA TYR A 90 7.52 3.39 -2.38
C TYR A 90 8.46 2.64 -3.33
N GLY A 91 9.25 3.39 -4.09
CA GLY A 91 10.15 2.82 -5.09
C GLY A 91 11.25 1.90 -4.51
N GLY A 92 11.66 2.08 -3.26
CA GLY A 92 12.65 1.22 -2.62
C GLY A 92 12.17 -0.22 -2.49
N LEU A 93 10.89 -0.43 -2.17
CA LEU A 93 10.26 -1.75 -2.18
C LEU A 93 10.28 -2.35 -3.59
N ALA A 94 9.85 -1.57 -4.57
CA ALA A 94 9.76 -1.98 -5.97
C ALA A 94 11.13 -2.38 -6.54
N ARG A 95 12.20 -1.69 -6.15
CA ARG A 95 13.58 -1.95 -6.58
C ARG A 95 14.31 -3.01 -5.74
N HIS A 96 13.71 -3.53 -4.68
CA HIS A 96 14.35 -4.59 -3.92
C HIS A 96 14.58 -5.82 -4.81
N LYS A 97 15.78 -6.42 -4.77
CA LYS A 97 16.20 -7.48 -5.70
C LYS A 97 15.33 -8.75 -5.69
N LEU A 98 14.57 -8.95 -4.62
CA LEU A 98 13.63 -10.06 -4.46
C LEU A 98 12.19 -9.71 -4.86
N THR A 99 11.93 -8.45 -5.18
CA THR A 99 10.61 -7.99 -5.61
C THR A 99 10.40 -8.37 -7.07
N THR A 100 9.40 -9.21 -7.32
CA THR A 100 8.91 -9.53 -8.67
C THR A 100 7.69 -8.67 -9.00
N ASP A 101 7.25 -8.68 -10.25
CA ASP A 101 6.02 -7.99 -10.67
C ASP A 101 4.80 -8.48 -9.89
N ASP A 102 4.62 -9.80 -9.77
CA ASP A 102 3.51 -10.40 -9.03
C ASP A 102 3.62 -10.12 -7.54
N GLY A 103 4.83 -10.18 -6.98
CA GLY A 103 5.06 -9.85 -5.57
C GLY A 103 4.74 -8.39 -5.28
N PHE A 104 5.13 -7.47 -6.17
CA PHE A 104 4.79 -6.05 -6.04
C PHE A 104 3.29 -5.82 -6.17
N MET A 105 2.63 -6.46 -7.15
CA MET A 105 1.18 -6.37 -7.32
C MET A 105 0.42 -6.90 -6.10
N MET A 106 0.88 -8.00 -5.50
CA MET A 106 0.32 -8.55 -4.27
C MET A 106 0.38 -7.51 -3.15
N VAL A 107 1.50 -6.79 -2.97
CA VAL A 107 1.58 -5.71 -1.98
C VAL A 107 0.62 -4.57 -2.28
N VAL A 108 0.47 -4.15 -3.54
CA VAL A 108 -0.53 -3.13 -3.92
C VAL A 108 -1.94 -3.57 -3.51
N CYS A 109 -2.29 -4.84 -3.80
CA CYS A 109 -3.58 -5.41 -3.42
C CYS A 109 -3.73 -5.60 -1.91
N HIS A 110 -2.65 -5.91 -1.18
CA HIS A 110 -2.65 -5.98 0.28
C HIS A 110 -3.02 -4.62 0.89
N GLU A 111 -2.35 -3.55 0.46
CA GLU A 111 -2.64 -2.20 0.99
C GLU A 111 -4.06 -1.76 0.67
N LEU A 112 -4.54 -2.09 -0.53
CA LEU A 112 -5.93 -1.90 -0.90
C LEU A 112 -6.87 -2.76 -0.03
N GLY A 113 -6.45 -3.98 0.29
CA GLY A 113 -7.13 -4.93 1.16
C GLY A 113 -7.38 -4.39 2.56
N HIS A 114 -6.51 -3.52 3.10
CA HIS A 114 -6.84 -2.80 4.33
C HIS A 114 -8.14 -1.99 4.19
N HIS A 115 -8.38 -1.35 3.04
CA HIS A 115 -9.58 -0.53 2.84
C HIS A 115 -10.85 -1.37 2.62
N ILE A 116 -10.75 -2.46 1.85
CA ILE A 116 -11.93 -3.16 1.31
C ILE A 116 -11.96 -4.67 1.55
N GLY A 117 -10.96 -5.22 2.24
CA GLY A 117 -10.86 -6.66 2.54
C GLY A 117 -11.93 -7.16 3.50
N GLY A 118 -12.60 -6.26 4.25
CA GLY A 118 -13.66 -6.62 5.20
C GLY A 118 -13.13 -7.15 6.53
N ALA A 119 -13.91 -8.01 7.19
CA ALA A 119 -13.53 -8.61 8.47
C ALA A 119 -12.61 -9.83 8.26
N PRO A 120 -11.72 -10.15 9.20
CA PRO A 120 -11.46 -9.43 10.47
C PRO A 120 -10.70 -8.11 10.28
N ARG A 121 -11.06 -7.13 11.12
CA ARG A 121 -10.45 -5.79 11.16
C ARG A 121 -9.62 -5.58 12.43
N TYR A 122 -8.74 -4.60 12.40
CA TYR A 122 -8.11 -4.11 13.62
C TYR A 122 -9.16 -3.57 14.62
N ASN A 123 -8.78 -3.46 15.89
CA ASN A 123 -9.60 -2.83 16.91
C ASN A 123 -9.12 -1.39 17.17
N ARG A 124 -9.95 -0.56 17.82
CA ARG A 124 -9.63 0.82 18.24
C ARG A 124 -9.49 1.79 17.06
N ASN A 125 -8.41 2.58 17.00
CA ASN A 125 -8.28 3.76 16.11
C ASN A 125 -8.09 3.41 14.62
N THR A 126 -8.02 2.13 14.27
CA THR A 126 -7.87 1.61 12.90
C THR A 126 -8.98 0.60 12.54
N ASP A 127 -10.16 0.73 13.16
CA ASP A 127 -11.31 -0.19 13.00
C ASP A 127 -11.89 -0.26 11.57
N TRP A 128 -11.57 0.70 10.72
CA TRP A 128 -11.87 0.66 9.29
C TRP A 128 -11.06 -0.40 8.55
N ALA A 129 -9.85 -0.71 9.04
CA ALA A 129 -8.86 -1.48 8.31
C ALA A 129 -8.96 -2.98 8.55
N SER A 130 -9.03 -3.75 7.47
CA SER A 130 -8.76 -5.20 7.52
C SER A 130 -7.40 -5.45 8.15
N ASN A 131 -7.28 -6.46 9.00
CA ASN A 131 -5.99 -6.81 9.60
C ASN A 131 -5.04 -7.44 8.56
N GLU A 132 -3.75 -7.59 8.89
CA GLU A 132 -2.73 -8.14 7.96
C GLU A 132 -3.20 -9.41 7.26
N GLY A 133 -3.70 -10.40 8.02
CA GLY A 133 -4.11 -11.68 7.45
C GLY A 133 -5.31 -11.57 6.50
N GLN A 134 -6.24 -10.66 6.78
CA GLN A 134 -7.38 -10.42 5.89
C GLN A 134 -6.98 -9.61 4.65
N ALA A 135 -6.04 -8.67 4.79
CA ALA A 135 -5.47 -7.94 3.68
C ALA A 135 -4.69 -8.88 2.74
N ASP A 136 -3.90 -9.80 3.29
CA ASP A 136 -3.22 -10.87 2.54
C ASP A 136 -4.20 -11.80 1.81
N TYR A 137 -5.27 -12.22 2.50
CA TYR A 137 -6.30 -13.05 1.89
C TYR A 137 -6.94 -12.33 0.70
N PHE A 138 -7.34 -11.06 0.89
CA PHE A 138 -7.89 -10.23 -0.19
C PHE A 138 -6.92 -10.10 -1.37
N ALA A 139 -5.62 -9.91 -1.10
CA ALA A 139 -4.60 -9.76 -2.14
C ALA A 139 -4.38 -11.01 -3.00
N SER A 140 -4.86 -12.17 -2.54
CA SER A 140 -4.70 -13.46 -3.21
C SER A 140 -5.90 -13.90 -4.09
N LEU A 141 -6.97 -13.10 -4.13
CA LEU A 141 -8.20 -13.37 -4.90
C LEU A 141 -8.11 -12.83 -6.34
#